data_AF-A0A699TJY0-F1
#
_entry.id   AF-A0A699TJY0-F1
#
_cell.length_a   1.000
_cell.length_b   1.000
_cell.length_c   1.000
_cell.angle_alpha   90.00
_cell.angle_beta   90.00
_cell.angle_gamma   90.00
#
_symmetry.space_group_name_H-M   'P 1'
#
loop_
_entity.id
_entity.type
_entity.pdbx_description
1 polymer ?
#
loop_
_entity_poly.entity_id
_entity_poly.type
_entity_poly.pdbx_seq_one_letter_code
_entity_poly.pdbx_strand_id
1 'polypeptide(L)'
;QLLINAYAHRTDEALTLGKARRAAVTDIARTLRNIRSDYDSLEHQLALFNREINRRQVSNLESFRIVLAPNKEALKHIDQIIHSAGQYEEGETLSVFDLSQSAEQDNKNEEAKEYLARLVAANHNQLGLKDLFELAFEITKVNSQPVIHTDIDGAASNGTTMTIKALTNMYLLLHLMDRDQAGRVRLPYYLDEAADIDERNQAALLETSLQLG
;
A
#
# COMPACT_ATOMS: atom_id res chain seq x y z
N GLN A 1 -6.14 52.66 27.67
CA GLN A 1 -6.12 52.29 26.24
C GLN A 1 -5.14 51.15 25.91
N LEU A 2 -3.97 51.01 26.57
CA LEU A 2 -3.01 49.91 26.34
C LEU A 2 -3.57 48.48 26.59
N LEU A 3 -4.41 48.30 27.60
CA LEU A 3 -5.02 46.99 27.91
C LEU A 3 -6.05 46.53 26.85
N ILE A 4 -6.73 47.46 26.18
CA ILE A 4 -7.72 47.15 25.14
C ILE A 4 -7.01 46.67 23.86
N ASN A 5 -5.89 47.30 23.50
CA ASN A 5 -5.06 46.85 22.38
C ASN A 5 -4.41 45.48 22.63
N ALA A 6 -3.96 45.18 23.85
CA ALA A 6 -3.41 43.86 24.17
C ALA A 6 -4.43 42.73 24.05
N TYR A 7 -5.70 42.98 24.40
CA TYR A 7 -6.80 42.02 24.22
C TYR A 7 -7.19 41.82 22.75
N ALA A 8 -7.17 42.90 21.95
CA ALA A 8 -7.38 42.83 20.50
C ALA A 8 -6.27 42.03 19.80
N HIS A 9 -4.99 42.24 20.18
CA HIS A 9 -3.88 41.47 19.62
C HIS A 9 -3.93 39.99 20.01
N ARG A 10 -4.35 39.65 21.24
CA ARG A 10 -4.54 38.25 21.68
C ARG A 10 -5.64 37.52 20.90
N THR A 11 -6.71 38.23 20.56
CA THR A 11 -7.83 37.66 19.82
C THR A 11 -7.46 37.45 18.34
N ASP A 12 -6.72 38.39 17.74
CA ASP A 12 -6.15 38.21 16.39
C ASP A 12 -5.11 37.08 16.34
N GLU A 13 -4.26 36.95 17.36
CA GLU A 13 -3.28 35.87 17.47
C GLU A 13 -3.96 34.50 17.63
N ALA A 14 -4.99 34.40 18.48
CA ALA A 14 -5.78 33.19 18.64
C ALA A 14 -6.53 32.81 17.35
N LEU A 15 -7.07 33.79 16.62
CA LEU A 15 -7.73 33.57 15.33
C LEU A 15 -6.73 33.07 14.27
N THR A 16 -5.53 33.67 14.24
CA THR A 16 -4.46 33.29 13.31
C THR A 16 -3.93 31.89 13.61
N LEU A 17 -3.73 31.56 14.89
CA LEU A 17 -3.34 30.22 15.34
C LEU A 17 -4.44 29.18 15.00
N GLY A 18 -5.71 29.53 15.18
CA GLY A 18 -6.84 28.67 14.81
C GLY A 18 -6.90 28.38 13.31
N LYS A 19 -6.67 29.40 12.47
CA LYS A 19 -6.58 29.24 11.01
C LYS A 19 -5.38 28.38 10.59
N ALA A 20 -4.20 28.63 11.18
CA ALA A 20 -3.00 27.85 10.90
C ALA A 20 -3.16 26.38 11.30
N ARG A 21 -3.77 26.11 12.46
CA ARG A 21 -4.06 24.74 12.92
C ARG A 21 -5.02 24.02 12.00
N ARG A 22 -6.09 24.68 11.53
CA ARG A 22 -7.03 24.10 10.57
C ARG A 22 -6.34 23.76 9.25
N ALA A 23 -5.54 24.68 8.71
CA ALA A 23 -4.77 24.45 7.49
C ALA A 23 -3.84 23.22 7.63
N ALA A 24 -3.10 23.12 8.74
CA ALA A 24 -2.23 21.97 8.99
C ALA A 24 -3.00 20.65 9.10
N VAL A 25 -4.17 20.63 9.74
CA VAL A 25 -5.02 19.43 9.85
C VAL A 25 -5.54 18.99 8.49
N THR A 26 -6.04 19.93 7.69
CA THR A 26 -6.49 19.69 6.31
C THR A 26 -5.34 19.14 5.44
N ASP A 27 -4.13 19.69 5.58
CA ASP A 27 -2.96 19.23 4.82
C ASP A 27 -2.54 17.80 5.19
N ILE A 28 -2.56 17.46 6.49
CA ILE A 28 -2.30 16.11 6.98
C ILE A 28 -3.37 15.15 6.46
N ALA A 29 -4.65 15.50 6.60
CA ALA A 29 -5.76 14.66 6.16
C ALA A 29 -5.72 14.39 4.65
N ARG A 30 -5.38 15.41 3.85
CA ARG A 30 -5.15 15.29 2.41
C ARG A 30 -4.00 14.33 2.10
N THR A 31 -2.88 14.43 2.82
CA THR A 31 -1.74 13.52 2.64
C THR A 31 -2.12 12.09 2.98
N LEU A 32 -2.82 11.87 4.10
CA LEU A 32 -3.30 10.55 4.50
C LEU A 32 -4.29 9.96 3.49
N ARG A 33 -5.18 10.79 2.93
CA ARG A 33 -6.13 10.38 1.88
C ARG A 33 -5.41 9.95 0.61
N ASN A 34 -4.34 10.65 0.22
CA ASN A 34 -3.52 10.25 -0.92
C ASN A 34 -2.87 8.88 -0.67
N ILE A 35 -2.20 8.70 0.47
CA ILE A 35 -1.54 7.42 0.81
C ILE A 35 -2.58 6.28 0.85
N ARG A 36 -3.77 6.54 1.41
CA ARG A 36 -4.87 5.56 1.45
C ARG A 36 -5.35 5.17 0.06
N SER A 37 -5.47 6.14 -0.86
CA SER A 37 -5.84 5.92 -2.26
C SER A 37 -4.73 5.20 -3.04
N ASP A 38 -3.47 5.49 -2.74
CA ASP A 38 -2.32 4.82 -3.35
C ASP A 38 -2.29 3.34 -2.94
N TYR A 39 -2.68 3.03 -1.70
CA TYR A 39 -2.84 1.65 -1.23
C TYR A 39 -3.92 0.90 -2.00
N ASP A 40 -5.12 1.48 -2.17
CA ASP A 40 -6.19 0.86 -2.99
C ASP A 40 -5.75 0.66 -4.44
N SER A 41 -5.02 1.63 -4.99
CA SER A 41 -4.48 1.55 -6.34
C SER A 41 -3.46 0.41 -6.47
N LEU A 42 -2.58 0.25 -5.49
CA LEU A 42 -1.60 -0.83 -5.45
C LEU A 42 -2.28 -2.20 -5.33
N GLU A 43 -3.30 -2.33 -4.49
CA GLU A 43 -4.09 -3.57 -4.36
C GLU A 43 -4.73 -3.94 -5.71
N HIS A 44 -5.29 -2.96 -6.42
CA HIS A 44 -5.86 -3.17 -7.75
C HIS A 44 -4.80 -3.61 -8.79
N GLN A 45 -3.63 -2.95 -8.81
CA GLN A 45 -2.55 -3.34 -9.72
C GLN A 45 -2.05 -4.76 -9.44
N LEU A 46 -1.93 -5.15 -8.17
CA LEU A 46 -1.57 -6.52 -7.80
C LEU A 46 -2.63 -7.54 -8.20
N ALA A 47 -3.91 -7.20 -8.14
CA ALA A 47 -4.97 -8.08 -8.64
C ALA A 47 -4.86 -8.31 -10.16
N LEU A 48 -4.56 -7.27 -10.93
CA LEU A 48 -4.30 -7.38 -12.37
C LEU A 48 -3.05 -8.22 -12.66
N PHE A 49 -1.98 -7.96 -11.92
CA PHE A 49 -0.73 -8.71 -12.01
C PHE A 49 -0.93 -10.21 -11.72
N ASN A 50 -1.62 -10.55 -10.62
CA ASN A 50 -1.94 -11.92 -10.26
C ASN A 50 -2.77 -12.62 -11.35
N ARG A 51 -3.69 -11.89 -11.98
CA ARG A 51 -4.48 -12.44 -13.10
C ARG A 51 -3.59 -12.80 -14.29
N GLU A 52 -2.61 -11.97 -14.64
CA GLU A 52 -1.69 -12.26 -15.75
C GLU A 52 -0.79 -13.46 -15.44
N ILE A 53 -0.23 -13.54 -14.22
CA ILE A 53 0.59 -14.70 -13.83
C ILE A 53 -0.20 -16.00 -13.89
N ASN A 54 -1.41 -16.03 -13.31
CA ASN A 54 -2.20 -17.25 -13.22
C ASN A 54 -2.79 -17.72 -14.58
N ARG A 55 -2.61 -16.96 -15.67
CA ARG A 55 -2.92 -17.48 -17.03
C ARG A 55 -2.00 -18.62 -17.44
N ARG A 56 -0.82 -18.73 -16.83
CA ARG A 56 0.16 -19.79 -17.12
C ARG A 56 0.32 -20.66 -15.88
N GLN A 57 0.22 -21.98 -16.07
CA GLN A 57 0.45 -22.91 -14.98
C GLN A 57 1.96 -23.10 -14.79
N VAL A 58 2.41 -22.89 -13.55
CA VAL A 58 3.72 -23.34 -13.09
C VAL A 58 3.57 -24.79 -12.63
N SER A 59 4.48 -25.68 -13.02
CA SER A 59 4.46 -27.08 -12.60
C SER A 59 4.35 -27.21 -11.08
N ASN A 60 3.52 -28.16 -10.64
CA ASN A 60 3.29 -28.52 -9.23
C ASN A 60 2.60 -27.44 -8.37
N LEU A 61 2.18 -26.32 -8.96
CA LEU A 61 1.35 -25.31 -8.31
C LEU A 61 0.00 -25.19 -9.01
N GLU A 62 -1.04 -25.11 -8.20
CA GLU A 62 -2.40 -24.81 -8.65
C GLU A 62 -2.59 -23.30 -8.81
N SER A 63 -2.06 -22.50 -7.87
CA SER A 63 -2.04 -21.04 -8.00
C SER A 63 -0.86 -20.40 -7.26
N PHE A 64 -0.44 -19.26 -7.77
CA PHE A 64 0.53 -18.36 -7.14
C PHE A 64 -0.04 -16.95 -7.14
N ARG A 65 -0.04 -16.29 -5.99
CA ARG A 65 -0.51 -14.92 -5.83
C ARG A 65 0.46 -14.11 -4.98
N ILE A 66 0.73 -12.88 -5.40
CA ILE A 66 1.36 -11.86 -4.56
C ILE A 66 0.24 -11.07 -3.90
N VAL A 67 0.27 -10.99 -2.58
CA VAL A 67 -0.77 -10.33 -1.79
C VAL A 67 -0.16 -9.24 -0.91
N LEU A 68 -0.90 -8.17 -0.70
CA LEU A 68 -0.60 -7.19 0.34
C LEU A 68 -1.17 -7.75 1.65
N ALA A 69 -0.31 -8.01 2.63
CA ALA A 69 -0.74 -8.23 4.00
C ALA A 69 -0.96 -6.85 4.65
N PRO A 70 -2.21 -6.37 4.82
CA PRO A 70 -2.47 -5.03 5.33
C PRO A 70 -2.04 -4.89 6.79
N ASN A 71 -1.39 -3.77 7.10
CA ASN A 71 -1.32 -3.27 8.47
C ASN A 71 -2.69 -2.67 8.84
N LYS A 72 -3.57 -3.54 9.33
CA LYS A 72 -4.96 -3.18 9.68
C LYS A 72 -5.06 -2.06 10.70
N GLU A 73 -4.11 -1.98 11.64
CA GLU A 73 -4.09 -0.92 12.65
C GLU A 73 -3.78 0.43 12.00
N ALA A 74 -2.73 0.51 11.19
CA ALA A 74 -2.37 1.74 10.48
C ALA A 74 -3.50 2.24 9.58
N LEU A 75 -4.10 1.36 8.77
CA LEU A 75 -5.23 1.71 7.90
C LEU A 75 -6.44 2.22 8.69
N LYS A 76 -6.79 1.56 9.80
CA LYS A 76 -7.88 1.99 10.68
C LYS A 76 -7.65 3.38 11.24
N HIS A 77 -6.45 3.68 11.73
CA HIS A 77 -6.12 5.00 12.28
C HIS A 77 -6.07 6.08 11.19
N ILE A 78 -5.63 5.74 9.99
CA ILE A 78 -5.69 6.64 8.82
C ILE A 78 -7.13 6.99 8.47
N ASP A 79 -8.01 5.99 8.35
CA ASP A 79 -9.42 6.19 8.02
C ASP A 79 -10.13 7.05 9.09
N GLN A 80 -9.80 6.86 10.36
CA GLN A 80 -10.31 7.67 11.48
C GLN A 80 -9.93 9.16 11.36
N ILE A 81 -8.68 9.46 11.00
CA ILE A 81 -8.22 10.85 10.81
C ILE A 81 -8.83 11.48 9.56
N ILE A 82 -8.94 10.72 8.45
CA ILE A 82 -9.60 11.20 7.23
C ILE A 82 -11.07 11.54 7.50
N HIS A 83 -11.78 10.67 8.23
CA HIS A 83 -13.18 10.87 8.57
C HIS A 83 -13.39 12.09 9.46
N SER A 84 -12.61 12.21 10.55
CA SER A 84 -12.71 13.36 11.44
C SER A 84 -12.35 14.68 10.74
N ALA A 85 -11.35 14.70 9.85
CA ALA A 85 -10.97 15.89 9.08
C ALA A 85 -12.04 16.33 8.06
N GLY A 86 -12.76 15.39 7.44
CA GLY A 86 -13.87 15.71 6.53
C GLY A 86 -14.99 16.50 7.23
N GLN A 87 -15.27 16.18 8.50
CA GLN A 87 -16.23 16.93 9.33
C GLN A 87 -15.78 18.38 9.60
N TYR A 88 -14.47 18.65 9.62
CA TYR A 88 -13.93 20.01 9.76
C TYR A 88 -14.01 20.83 8.45
N GLU A 89 -14.04 20.20 7.28
CA GLU A 89 -14.07 20.87 5.96
C GLU A 89 -15.48 21.25 5.51
N GLU A 90 -16.50 20.46 5.84
CA GLU A 90 -17.90 20.67 5.39
C GLU A 90 -18.64 21.82 6.10
N GLY A 91 -17.99 22.54 7.01
CA GLY A 91 -18.53 23.79 7.51
C GLY A 91 -19.72 23.63 8.44
N GLU A 92 -19.68 22.65 9.34
CA GLU A 92 -20.35 22.88 10.63
C GLU A 92 -19.69 24.11 11.24
N THR A 93 -20.40 25.24 11.19
CA THR A 93 -20.43 26.16 12.31
C THR A 93 -20.37 25.29 13.55
N LEU A 94 -19.21 25.22 14.20
CA LEU A 94 -19.07 24.72 15.56
C LEU A 94 -20.00 25.58 16.41
N SER A 95 -21.29 25.22 16.38
CA SER A 95 -22.21 25.50 17.44
C SER A 95 -21.52 24.88 18.62
N VAL A 96 -21.11 25.72 19.56
CA VAL A 96 -20.59 25.34 20.87
C VAL A 96 -21.58 24.41 21.63
N PHE A 97 -22.74 24.11 21.03
CA PHE A 97 -23.79 23.22 21.50
C PHE A 97 -23.98 21.92 20.70
N ASP A 98 -23.23 21.64 19.63
CA ASP A 98 -23.18 20.30 19.03
C ASP A 98 -22.20 19.42 19.82
N LEU A 99 -22.61 19.12 21.06
CA LEU A 99 -22.02 18.16 21.99
C LEU A 99 -22.16 16.69 21.50
N SER A 100 -22.20 16.47 20.18
CA SER A 100 -22.23 15.15 19.55
C SER A 100 -20.87 14.67 19.05
N GLN A 101 -19.79 15.45 19.21
CA GLN A 101 -18.48 14.82 19.39
C GLN A 101 -18.49 14.20 20.78
N SER A 102 -18.94 12.94 20.85
CA SER A 102 -18.86 12.16 22.07
C SER A 102 -17.40 12.13 22.52
N ALA A 103 -17.14 12.20 23.83
CA ALA A 103 -15.78 12.07 24.38
C ALA A 103 -15.06 10.81 23.87
N GLU A 104 -15.82 9.80 23.43
CA GLU A 104 -15.32 8.61 22.76
C GLU A 104 -14.70 8.87 21.39
N GLN A 105 -15.29 9.76 20.57
CA GLN A 105 -14.74 10.13 19.26
C GLN A 105 -13.46 10.93 19.40
N ASP A 106 -13.39 11.83 20.37
CA ASP A 106 -12.16 12.56 20.70
C ASP A 106 -11.06 11.63 21.17
N ASN A 107 -11.37 10.66 22.04
CA ASN A 107 -10.42 9.64 22.46
C ASN A 107 -9.89 8.81 21.29
N LYS A 108 -10.76 8.39 20.35
CA LYS A 108 -10.35 7.65 19.14
C LYS A 108 -9.45 8.49 18.22
N ASN A 109 -9.73 9.79 18.11
CA ASN A 109 -8.93 10.71 17.33
C ASN A 109 -7.54 10.93 17.96
N GLU A 110 -7.47 11.08 19.28
CA GLU A 110 -6.19 11.20 20.00
C GLU A 110 -5.38 9.89 19.94
N GLU A 111 -6.02 8.72 20.10
CA GLU A 111 -5.36 7.42 19.94
C GLU A 111 -4.78 7.25 18.52
N ALA A 112 -5.55 7.63 17.49
CA ALA A 112 -5.09 7.59 16.10
C ALA A 112 -3.91 8.53 15.84
N LYS A 113 -3.93 9.75 16.40
CA LYS A 113 -2.80 10.68 16.30
C LYS A 113 -1.55 10.12 16.99
N GLU A 114 -1.69 9.57 18.19
CA GLU A 114 -0.56 9.02 18.94
C GLU A 114 0.02 7.79 18.23
N TYR A 115 -0.82 6.90 17.69
CA TYR A 115 -0.39 5.76 16.89
C TYR A 115 0.42 6.21 15.66
N LEU A 116 -0.14 7.12 14.86
CA LEU A 116 0.52 7.60 13.65
C LEU A 116 1.80 8.40 13.97
N ALA A 117 1.82 9.16 15.06
CA ALA A 117 3.02 9.85 15.51
C ALA A 117 4.14 8.88 15.89
N ARG A 118 3.81 7.77 16.59
CA ARG A 118 4.77 6.70 16.88
C ARG A 118 5.26 6.01 15.62
N LEU A 119 4.37 5.73 14.68
CA LEU A 119 4.71 5.10 13.40
C LEU A 119 5.65 5.98 12.57
N VAL A 120 5.35 7.28 12.47
CA VAL A 120 6.20 8.28 11.80
C VAL A 120 7.57 8.39 12.49
N ALA A 121 7.60 8.42 13.82
CA ALA A 121 8.85 8.49 14.58
C ALA A 121 9.73 7.25 14.36
N ALA A 122 9.12 6.06 14.25
CA ALA A 122 9.83 4.83 13.91
C ALA A 122 10.39 4.84 12.47
N ASN A 123 9.70 5.50 11.54
CA ASN A 123 9.99 5.46 10.10
C ASN A 123 10.69 6.73 9.59
N HIS A 124 11.76 7.16 10.27
CA HIS A 124 12.58 8.32 9.88
C HIS A 124 11.79 9.62 9.68
N ASN A 125 10.73 9.82 10.47
CA ASN A 125 9.85 10.97 10.40
C ASN A 125 9.07 11.07 9.07
N GLN A 126 8.79 9.93 8.43
CA GLN A 126 7.98 9.83 7.22
C GLN A 126 6.97 8.69 7.36
N LEU A 127 5.76 8.89 6.86
CA LEU A 127 4.77 7.85 6.66
C LEU A 127 4.64 7.60 5.16
N GLY A 128 5.05 6.42 4.72
CA GLY A 128 4.97 6.02 3.32
C GLY A 128 3.96 4.90 3.09
N LEU A 129 3.61 4.69 1.83
CA LEU A 129 2.76 3.59 1.40
C LEU A 129 3.29 2.21 1.87
N LYS A 130 4.61 2.03 1.87
CA LYS A 130 5.29 0.80 2.32
C LYS A 130 5.03 0.44 3.79
N ASP A 131 4.62 1.39 4.62
CA ASP A 131 4.38 1.16 6.05
C ASP A 131 2.97 0.61 6.32
N LEU A 132 2.13 0.59 5.28
CA LEU A 132 0.73 0.14 5.36
C LEU A 132 0.57 -1.34 5.05
N PHE A 133 1.63 -2.02 4.59
CA PHE A 133 1.55 -3.43 4.23
C PHE A 133 2.89 -4.14 4.28
N GLU A 134 2.82 -5.46 4.29
CA GLU A 134 3.93 -6.34 3.96
C GLU A 134 3.58 -7.11 2.68
N LEU A 135 4.58 -7.40 1.85
CA LEU A 135 4.39 -8.30 0.72
C LEU A 135 4.41 -9.73 1.22
N ALA A 136 3.41 -10.52 0.80
CA ALA A 136 3.37 -11.93 1.06
C ALA A 136 3.02 -12.71 -0.22
N PHE A 137 3.41 -13.98 -0.23
CA PHE A 137 3.20 -14.90 -1.33
C PHE A 137 2.22 -15.97 -0.90
N GLU A 138 1.08 -16.03 -1.55
CA GLU A 138 0.12 -17.09 -1.34
C GLU A 138 0.30 -18.17 -2.40
N ILE A 139 0.57 -19.39 -1.95
CA ILE A 139 0.94 -20.52 -2.81
C ILE A 139 -0.01 -21.67 -2.54
N THR A 140 -0.67 -22.14 -3.59
CA THR A 140 -1.54 -23.31 -3.54
C THR A 140 -0.88 -24.43 -4.33
N LYS A 141 -0.49 -25.51 -3.65
CA LYS A 141 -0.01 -26.74 -4.29
C LYS A 141 -1.20 -27.56 -4.76
N VAL A 142 -1.00 -28.38 -5.79
CA VAL A 142 -2.04 -29.29 -6.29
C VAL A 142 -2.60 -30.13 -5.14
N ASN A 143 -3.92 -30.12 -4.98
CA ASN A 143 -4.65 -30.83 -3.91
C ASN A 143 -4.32 -30.38 -2.46
N SER A 144 -3.82 -29.16 -2.27
CA SER A 144 -3.48 -28.62 -0.94
C SER A 144 -4.22 -27.31 -0.65
N GLN A 145 -4.33 -26.95 0.62
CA GLN A 145 -4.84 -25.64 1.04
C GLN A 145 -3.84 -24.53 0.65
N PRO A 146 -4.32 -23.31 0.35
CA PRO A 146 -3.45 -22.14 0.15
C PRO A 146 -2.63 -21.85 1.41
N VAL A 147 -1.34 -21.61 1.24
CA VAL A 147 -0.43 -21.25 2.34
C VAL A 147 0.18 -19.89 2.04
N ILE A 148 0.17 -18.99 3.02
CA ILE A 148 0.80 -17.67 2.95
C ILE A 148 2.23 -17.78 3.46
N HIS A 149 3.18 -17.30 2.66
CA HIS A 149 4.59 -17.23 2.98
C HIS A 149 5.06 -15.78 2.93
N THR A 150 5.92 -15.37 3.86
CA THR A 150 6.58 -14.06 3.82
C THR A 150 7.75 -14.04 2.82
N ASP A 151 8.26 -15.21 2.47
CA ASP A 151 9.32 -15.39 1.50
C ASP A 151 9.04 -16.61 0.62
N ILE A 152 9.45 -16.52 -0.64
CA ILE A 152 9.29 -17.56 -1.65
C ILE A 152 10.24 -18.74 -1.44
N ASP A 153 11.36 -18.52 -0.73
CA ASP A 153 12.51 -19.45 -0.63
C ASP A 153 12.28 -20.72 0.21
N GLY A 154 11.08 -20.94 0.74
CA GLY A 154 10.72 -22.18 1.45
C GLY A 154 9.40 -22.80 1.01
N ALA A 155 8.73 -22.23 0.01
CA ALA A 155 7.36 -22.61 -0.30
C ALA A 155 7.23 -23.80 -1.26
N ALA A 156 8.21 -23.98 -2.15
CA ALA A 156 8.20 -25.01 -3.19
C ALA A 156 9.56 -25.72 -3.35
N SER A 157 9.68 -26.64 -4.31
CA SER A 157 10.98 -27.21 -4.70
C SER A 157 11.88 -26.13 -5.32
N ASN A 158 13.19 -26.32 -5.30
CA ASN A 158 14.14 -25.35 -5.87
C ASN A 158 13.78 -24.95 -7.32
N GLY A 159 13.52 -25.91 -8.20
CA GLY A 159 13.11 -25.65 -9.59
C GLY A 159 11.82 -24.86 -9.72
N THR A 160 10.82 -25.14 -8.88
CA THR A 160 9.55 -24.40 -8.85
C THR A 160 9.76 -22.97 -8.30
N THR A 161 10.51 -22.82 -7.21
CA THR A 161 10.86 -21.50 -6.64
C THR A 161 11.60 -20.64 -7.66
N MET A 162 12.59 -21.20 -8.36
CA MET A 162 13.34 -20.53 -9.41
C MET A 162 12.43 -20.09 -10.57
N THR A 163 11.50 -20.95 -10.98
CA THR A 163 10.53 -20.64 -12.03
C THR A 163 9.59 -19.50 -11.63
N ILE A 164 9.05 -19.54 -10.40
CA ILE A 164 8.17 -18.48 -9.92
C ILE A 164 8.93 -17.16 -9.83
N LYS A 165 10.16 -17.14 -9.29
CA LYS A 165 10.99 -15.93 -9.23
C LYS A 165 11.22 -15.33 -10.61
N ALA A 166 11.55 -16.19 -11.58
CA ALA A 166 11.80 -15.80 -12.96
C ALA A 166 10.54 -15.24 -13.64
N LEU A 167 9.41 -15.96 -13.58
CA LEU A 167 8.13 -15.51 -14.14
C LEU A 167 7.66 -14.22 -13.46
N THR A 168 7.74 -14.14 -12.14
CA THR A 168 7.38 -12.94 -11.38
C THR A 168 8.16 -11.72 -11.89
N ASN A 169 9.48 -11.84 -12.03
CA ASN A 169 10.29 -10.75 -12.58
C ASN A 169 9.91 -10.41 -14.03
N MET A 170 9.71 -11.42 -14.89
CA MET A 170 9.29 -11.20 -16.28
C MET A 170 7.96 -10.45 -16.38
N TYR A 171 6.96 -10.85 -15.58
CA TYR A 171 5.66 -10.17 -15.56
C TYR A 171 5.74 -8.79 -14.93
N LEU A 172 6.59 -8.57 -13.92
CA LEU A 172 6.80 -7.24 -13.35
C LEU A 172 7.42 -6.31 -14.39
N LEU A 173 8.39 -6.79 -15.15
CA LEU A 173 8.99 -6.03 -16.26
C LEU A 173 7.94 -5.73 -17.34
N LEU A 174 7.13 -6.71 -17.76
CA LEU A 174 6.02 -6.48 -18.69
C LEU A 174 5.02 -5.44 -18.17
N HIS A 175 4.73 -5.46 -16.88
CA HIS A 175 3.77 -4.57 -16.25
C HIS A 175 4.30 -3.14 -16.08
N LEU A 176 5.61 -3.00 -15.84
CA LEU A 176 6.28 -1.70 -15.70
C LEU A 176 6.70 -1.10 -17.05
N MET A 177 6.90 -1.92 -18.08
CA MET A 177 7.16 -1.44 -19.43
C MET A 177 5.90 -0.83 -20.02
N ASP A 178 6.07 0.35 -20.61
CA ASP A 178 5.03 0.96 -21.43
C ASP A 178 4.66 0.01 -22.59
N ARG A 179 3.37 -0.14 -22.86
CA ARG A 179 2.85 -1.10 -23.87
C ARG A 179 3.43 -0.82 -25.26
N ASP A 180 3.71 0.45 -25.56
CA ASP A 180 4.32 0.88 -26.82
C ASP A 180 5.82 0.52 -26.92
N GLN A 181 6.48 0.26 -25.78
CA GLN A 181 7.90 -0.14 -25.68
C GLN A 181 8.07 -1.65 -25.51
N ALA A 182 7.08 -2.35 -24.94
CA ALA A 182 7.09 -3.79 -24.68
C ALA A 182 7.34 -4.67 -25.93
N GLY A 183 7.05 -4.17 -27.13
CA GLY A 183 7.36 -4.87 -28.39
C GLY A 183 8.59 -4.33 -29.14
N ARG A 184 9.24 -3.27 -28.65
CA ARG A 184 10.38 -2.61 -29.31
C ARG A 184 11.73 -2.93 -28.66
N VAL A 185 11.71 -3.27 -27.38
CA VAL A 185 12.92 -3.53 -26.60
C VAL A 185 12.98 -5.02 -26.27
N ARG A 186 14.01 -5.70 -26.76
CA ARG A 186 14.32 -7.07 -26.32
C ARG A 186 15.14 -7.01 -25.05
N LEU A 187 14.63 -7.58 -23.97
CA LEU A 187 15.34 -7.65 -22.69
C LEU A 187 16.10 -8.98 -22.59
N PRO A 188 17.44 -9.00 -22.69
CA PRO A 188 18.20 -10.21 -22.42
C PRO A 188 18.15 -10.51 -20.92
N TYR A 189 17.87 -11.75 -20.56
CA TYR A 189 17.98 -12.25 -19.20
C TYR A 189 18.64 -13.61 -19.18
N TYR A 190 19.30 -13.91 -18.07
CA TYR A 190 20.00 -15.16 -17.84
C TYR A 190 19.39 -15.86 -16.63
N LEU A 191 19.14 -17.16 -16.78
CA LEU A 191 18.73 -18.02 -15.70
C LEU A 191 19.93 -18.90 -15.34
N ASP A 192 20.52 -18.65 -14.19
CA ASP A 192 21.51 -19.55 -13.62
C ASP A 192 20.81 -20.77 -13.03
N GLU A 193 21.48 -21.93 -13.01
CA GLU A 193 20.92 -23.20 -12.51
C GLU A 193 19.69 -23.71 -13.29
N ALA A 194 19.57 -23.36 -14.58
CA ALA A 194 18.45 -23.78 -15.43
C ALA A 194 18.23 -25.30 -15.51
N ALA A 195 19.27 -26.09 -15.20
CA ALA A 195 19.19 -27.55 -15.11
C ALA A 195 18.25 -28.05 -14.00
N ASP A 196 18.01 -27.25 -12.96
CA ASP A 196 17.14 -27.62 -11.84
C ASP A 196 15.65 -27.36 -12.12
N ILE A 197 15.33 -26.74 -13.27
CA ILE A 197 13.95 -26.50 -13.71
C ILE A 197 13.45 -27.68 -14.55
N ASP A 198 12.24 -28.17 -14.25
CA ASP A 198 11.57 -29.20 -15.04
C ASP A 198 11.12 -28.72 -16.43
N GLU A 199 10.98 -29.65 -17.39
CA GLU A 199 10.66 -29.35 -18.80
C GLU A 199 9.38 -28.50 -18.98
N ARG A 200 8.36 -28.74 -18.16
CA ARG A 200 7.09 -27.99 -18.21
C ARG A 200 7.30 -26.53 -17.80
N ASN A 201 8.07 -26.30 -16.73
CA ASN A 201 8.43 -24.97 -16.27
C ASN A 201 9.37 -24.25 -17.25
N GLN A 202 10.32 -24.96 -17.87
CA GLN A 202 11.16 -24.41 -18.93
C GLN A 202 10.31 -23.93 -20.13
N ALA A 203 9.33 -24.73 -20.55
CA ALA A 203 8.41 -24.35 -21.62
C ALA A 203 7.60 -23.08 -21.28
N ALA A 204 7.09 -22.97 -20.04
CA ALA A 204 6.38 -21.77 -19.57
C ALA A 204 7.28 -20.51 -19.58
N LEU A 205 8.54 -20.65 -19.18
CA LEU A 205 9.53 -19.57 -19.22
C LEU A 205 9.85 -19.12 -20.65
N LEU A 206 10.07 -20.07 -21.56
CA LEU A 206 10.33 -19.78 -22.97
C LEU A 206 9.13 -19.08 -23.62
N GLU A 207 7.91 -19.55 -23.36
CA GLU A 207 6.72 -18.92 -23.91
C GLU A 207 6.51 -17.49 -23.39
N THR A 208 6.77 -17.26 -22.10
CA THR A 208 6.70 -15.92 -21.49
C THR A 208 7.81 -15.02 -22.05
N SER A 209 9.01 -15.56 -22.29
CA SER A 209 10.12 -14.86 -22.96
C SER A 209 9.72 -14.29 -24.31
N LEU A 210 9.05 -15.10 -25.13
CA LEU A 210 8.69 -14.72 -26.49
C LEU A 210 7.67 -13.57 -26.51
N GLN A 211 6.87 -13.42 -25.45
CA GLN A 211 5.93 -12.31 -25.30
C GLN A 211 6.61 -11.00 -24.87
N LEU A 212 7.77 -11.09 -24.22
CA LEU A 212 8.62 -9.95 -23.83
C LEU A 212 9.40 -9.34 -25.01
N GLY A 213 9.45 -10.00 -26.17
CA GLY A 213 10.06 -9.50 -27.42
C GLY A 213 11.38 -10.14 -27.82
#